data_AF-A0A286XUN0-F1
#
_entry.id   AF-A0A286XUN0-F1
#
_cell.length_a   1.000
_cell.length_b   1.000
_cell.length_c   1.000
_cell.angle_alpha   90.00
_cell.angle_beta   90.00
_cell.angle_gamma   90.00
#
_symmetry.space_group_name_H-M   'P 1'
#
loop_
_entity.id
_entity.type
_entity.pdbx_description
1 polymer ?
#
loop_
_entity_poly.entity_id
_entity_poly.type
_entity_poly.pdbx_seq_one_letter_code
_entity_poly.pdbx_strand_id
1 'polypeptide(L)' 'FLENAADVGGLAIALQTMCREPNPQDSQDIHRHPSLRVNGPLSSIPAFARYFGCSHGTLMNPSRRCQLW' A
#
# COMPACT_ATOMS: atom_id res chain seq x y z
N PHE A 1 5.07 -24.21 -2.71
CA PHE A 1 4.75 -23.46 -3.94
C PHE A 1 3.39 -22.76 -3.90
N LEU A 2 2.48 -23.07 -2.94
CA LEU A 2 1.18 -22.42 -2.81
C LEU A 2 1.17 -21.24 -1.81
N GLU A 3 2.02 -21.28 -0.78
CA GLU A 3 2.12 -20.27 0.30
C GLU A 3 2.35 -18.84 -0.25
N ASN A 4 3.23 -18.69 -1.25
CA ASN A 4 3.60 -17.39 -1.79
C ASN A 4 2.53 -16.78 -2.70
N ALA A 5 1.56 -17.56 -3.20
CA ALA A 5 0.52 -17.02 -4.08
C ALA A 5 -0.52 -16.20 -3.29
N ALA A 6 -0.79 -16.58 -2.04
CA ALA A 6 -1.63 -15.81 -1.14
C ALA A 6 -0.93 -14.51 -0.70
N ASP A 7 0.37 -14.56 -0.40
CA ASP A 7 1.16 -13.37 -0.07
C ASP A 7 1.33 -12.42 -1.28
N VAL A 8 1.61 -12.95 -2.47
CA VAL A 8 1.72 -12.14 -3.70
C VAL A 8 0.36 -11.59 -4.12
N GLY A 9 -0.71 -12.39 -4.01
CA GLY A 9 -2.08 -11.95 -4.26
C GLY A 9 -2.53 -10.87 -3.27
N GLY A 10 -2.24 -11.06 -1.98
CA GLY A 10 -2.51 -10.09 -0.92
C GLY A 10 -1.72 -8.79 -1.10
N LEU A 11 -0.43 -8.89 -1.47
CA LEU A 11 0.41 -7.73 -1.80
C LEU A 11 -0.10 -7.00 -3.05
N ALA A 12 -0.59 -7.71 -4.06
CA ALA A 12 -1.15 -7.11 -5.27
C ALA A 12 -2.44 -6.32 -4.97
N ILE A 13 -3.32 -6.84 -4.11
CA ILE A 13 -4.53 -6.14 -3.68
C ILE A 13 -4.16 -4.92 -2.82
N ALA A 14 -3.17 -5.03 -1.94
CA ALA A 14 -2.67 -3.90 -1.16
C ALA A 14 -2.07 -2.80 -2.08
N LEU A 15 -1.33 -3.18 -3.12
CA LEU A 15 -0.79 -2.23 -4.09
C LEU A 15 -1.90 -1.54 -4.89
N GLN A 16 -2.90 -2.30 -5.36
CA GLN A 16 -4.05 -1.74 -6.05
C GLN A 16 -4.81 -0.77 -5.17
N THR A 17 -5.13 -1.13 -3.93
CA THR A 17 -5.88 -0.22 -3.04
C THR A 17 -5.08 1.03 -2.70
N MET A 18 -3.75 0.96 -2.61
CA MET A 18 -2.92 2.12 -2.29
C MET A 18 -2.60 3.04 -3.48
N CYS A 19 -2.46 2.48 -4.67
CA CYS A 19 -1.96 3.16 -5.86
C CYS A 19 -2.98 3.31 -7.01
N ARG A 20 -4.22 2.84 -6.82
CA ARG A 20 -5.24 2.97 -7.86
C ARG A 20 -5.65 4.41 -8.07
N GLU A 21 -5.70 4.81 -9.34
CA GLU A 21 -6.27 6.08 -9.78
C GLU A 21 -7.77 6.11 -9.42
N PRO A 22 -8.27 7.25 -8.89
CA PRO A 22 -9.66 7.37 -8.52
C PRO A 22 -10.56 7.21 -9.76
N ASN A 23 -11.42 6.19 -9.77
CA ASN A 23 -12.43 6.05 -10.80
C ASN A 23 -13.60 6.98 -10.44
N PRO A 24 -14.01 7.93 -11.29
CA PRO A 24 -15.10 8.86 -10.99
C PRO A 24 -16.47 8.18 -10.80
N GLN A 25 -16.60 6.87 -11.09
CA GLN A 25 -17.81 6.07 -10.85
C GLN A 25 -17.85 5.40 -9.46
N ASP A 26 -16.78 5.48 -8.67
CA ASP A 26 -16.74 4.97 -7.28
C ASP A 26 -17.43 5.97 -6.35
N SER A 27 -18.76 6.01 -6.46
CA SER A 27 -19.62 6.91 -5.71
C SER A 27 -20.04 6.23 -4.40
N GLN A 28 -19.36 6.52 -3.28
CA GLN A 28 -19.98 6.76 -1.96
C GLN A 28 -19.05 7.06 -0.76
N ASP A 29 -17.72 6.98 -0.89
CA ASP A 29 -16.83 7.59 0.11
C ASP A 29 -15.51 7.97 -0.55
N ILE A 30 -15.31 9.27 -0.79
CA ILE A 30 -14.06 9.79 -1.34
C ILE A 30 -12.87 9.58 -0.38
N HIS A 31 -13.14 9.17 0.86
CA HIS A 31 -12.13 8.79 1.82
C HIS A 31 -11.85 7.29 1.72
N ARG A 32 -10.58 6.95 1.48
CA ARG A 32 -10.14 5.56 1.58
C ARG A 32 -10.37 5.07 3.02
N HIS A 33 -10.64 3.77 3.17
CA HIS A 33 -10.87 3.10 4.46
C HIS A 33 -9.91 3.60 5.56
N PRO A 34 -10.36 3.85 6.81
CA PRO A 34 -9.57 4.54 7.83
C PRO A 34 -8.16 3.97 8.05
N SER A 35 -8.02 2.64 8.03
CA SER A 35 -6.74 1.94 8.20
C SER A 35 -5.73 2.22 7.08
N LEU A 36 -6.21 2.51 5.87
CA LEU A 36 -5.38 2.80 4.70
C LEU A 36 -4.95 4.27 4.64
N ARG A 37 -5.62 5.16 5.38
CA ARG A 37 -5.26 6.58 5.47
C ARG A 37 -3.91 6.80 6.16
N VAL A 38 -3.56 5.93 7.11
CA VAL A 38 -2.30 6.00 7.86
C VAL A 38 -1.25 5.15 7.17
N ASN A 39 -1.56 3.87 6.93
CA ASN A 39 -0.57 2.94 6.40
C ASN A 39 -0.20 3.27 4.95
N GLY A 40 -1.10 3.80 4.13
CA GLY A 40 -0.81 4.13 2.73
C GLY A 40 0.30 5.15 2.56
N PRO A 41 0.16 6.36 3.14
CA PRO A 41 1.21 7.36 3.11
C PRO A 41 2.47 6.93 3.84
N LEU A 42 2.37 6.24 4.99
CA LEU A 42 3.57 5.83 5.73
C LEU A 42 4.40 4.78 4.99
N SER A 43 3.75 3.83 4.31
CA SER A 43 4.42 2.84 3.45
C SER A 43 5.12 3.47 2.25
N SER A 44 4.72 4.67 1.79
CA SER A 44 5.41 5.37 0.70
C SER A 44 6.59 6.22 1.18
N ILE A 45 6.74 6.47 2.49
CA ILE A 45 7.81 7.29 3.06
C ILE A 45 9.04 6.42 3.43
N PRO A 46 10.17 6.51 2.69
CA PRO A 46 11.35 5.69 2.97
C PRO A 46 12.03 6.01 4.31
N ALA A 47 11.80 7.19 4.89
CA ALA A 47 12.31 7.52 6.21
C ALA A 47 11.59 6.73 7.32
N PHE A 48 10.29 6.47 7.17
CA PHE A 48 9.50 5.69 8.11
C PHE A 48 10.04 4.25 8.19
N ALA A 49 10.20 3.61 7.03
CA ALA A 49 10.77 2.27 6.95
C ALA A 49 12.17 2.16 7.57
N ARG A 50 13.01 3.19 7.39
CA ARG A 50 14.37 3.22 7.99
C ARG A 50 14.34 3.36 9.50
N TYR A 51 13.47 4.23 10.02
CA TYR A 51 13.37 4.47 11.46
C TYR A 51 12.85 3.24 12.22
N PHE A 52 11.85 2.56 11.66
CA PHE A 52 11.24 1.37 12.26
C PHE A 52 11.91 0.04 11.83
N GLY A 53 12.97 0.10 11.01
CA GLY A 53 13.70 -1.09 10.56
C GLY A 53 12.86 -2.06 9.71
N CYS A 54 11.89 -1.54 8.93
CA CYS A 54 11.02 -2.39 8.11
C CYS A 54 11.81 -3.06 6.97
N SER A 55 11.78 -4.40 6.90
CA SER A 55 12.42 -5.18 5.83
C SER A 55 11.87 -4.83 4.45
N HIS A 56 12.72 -4.86 3.42
CA HIS A 56 12.32 -4.60 2.03
C HIS A 56 11.27 -5.62 1.54
N GLY A 57 10.24 -5.15 0.85
CA GLY A 57 9.14 -5.97 0.33
C GLY A 57 7.99 -6.18 1.32
N THR A 58 8.09 -5.66 2.54
CA THR A 58 7.01 -5.71 3.53
C THR A 58 5.95 -4.63 3.27
N LEU A 59 4.78 -4.75 3.90
CA LEU A 59 3.67 -3.80 3.74
C LEU A 59 4.09 -2.33 4.00
N MET A 60 4.97 -2.11 4.97
CA MET A 60 5.47 -0.77 5.36
C MET A 60 6.77 -0.36 4.65
N ASN A 61 7.33 -1.25 3.81
CA ASN A 61 8.48 -0.96 2.96
C ASN A 61 8.37 -1.73 1.63
N PRO A 62 7.34 -1.45 0.82
CA PRO A 62 7.10 -2.18 -0.41
C PRO A 62 8.16 -1.83 -1.46
N SER A 63 8.48 -2.79 -2.32
CA SER A 63 9.42 -2.61 -3.44
C SER A 63 8.91 -1.61 -4.47
N ARG A 64 7.59 -1.45 -4.59
CA ARG A 64 6.92 -0.47 -5.45
C ARG A 64 6.22 0.55 -4.56
N ARG A 65 6.54 1.82 -4.77
CA ARG A 65 5.96 2.94 -4.03
C ARG A 65 5.32 3.89 -5.02
N CYS A 66 4.20 4.48 -4.61
CA CYS A 66 3.54 5.53 -5.38
C CYS A 66 3.88 6.86 -4.73
N GLN A 67 4.50 7.74 -5.51
CA GLN A 67 4.88 9.08 -5.10
C GLN A 67 3.90 10.04 -5.74
N LEU A 68 3.03 10.65 -4.92
CA LEU A 68 2.24 11.80 -5.33
C LEU A 68 3.01 13.07 -4.94
N TRP A 69 2.93 14.08 -5.80
CA TRP A 69 3.63 15.36 -5.70
C TRP A 69 2.90 16.32 -4.75
#